data_AF-A0A968NMW5-F1
#
_entry.id   AF-A0A968NMW5-F1
#
_cell.length_a   1.000
_cell.length_b   1.000
_cell.length_c   1.000
_cell.angle_alpha   90.00
_cell.angle_beta   90.00
_cell.angle_gamma   90.00
#
_symmetry.space_group_name_H-M   'P 1'
#
loop_
_entity.id
_entity.type
_entity.pdbx_description
1 polymer ?
#
loop_
_entity_poly.entity_id
_entity_poly.type
_entity_poly.pdbx_seq_one_letter_code
_entity_poly.pdbx_strand_id
1 'polypeptide(L)'
;MAGHADKIPPVVDGGSMREALFDPDAGRVKRNFEGLFFHVGRYFRGYFVTPHSAYLLGDYKFILEYDSKDNGGAKRWLYNLKDDIGEKNNLMASMPEKAAEMERALMKCLHAVDAEIPAPHPDYSGKNPYVPIAGDF
;
A
#
# COMPACT_ATOMS: atom_id res chain seq x y z
N MET A 1 22.11 11.27 -2.53
CA MET A 1 22.53 12.67 -2.69
C MET A 1 23.39 13.04 -1.48
N ALA A 2 24.71 12.78 -1.55
CA ALA A 2 25.73 13.26 -0.60
C ALA A 2 27.15 13.19 -1.22
N GLY A 3 27.26 13.13 -2.56
CA GLY A 3 28.54 12.90 -3.24
C GLY A 3 29.13 11.49 -3.10
N HIS A 4 28.45 10.57 -2.39
CA HIS A 4 28.89 9.20 -2.20
C HIS A 4 28.74 8.39 -3.50
N ALA A 5 29.84 7.80 -3.96
CA ALA A 5 29.94 7.07 -5.24
C ALA A 5 29.54 5.59 -5.13
N ASP A 6 29.35 5.07 -3.91
CA ASP A 6 29.15 3.64 -3.70
C ASP A 6 27.71 3.18 -3.97
N LYS A 7 27.58 1.87 -4.16
CA LYS A 7 26.29 1.20 -4.36
C LYS A 7 25.37 1.47 -3.17
N ILE A 8 24.11 1.73 -3.46
CA ILE A 8 23.06 1.91 -2.45
C ILE A 8 23.04 0.66 -1.55
N PRO A 9 23.11 0.81 -0.22
CA PRO A 9 23.04 -0.32 0.69
C PRO A 9 21.73 -1.10 0.53
N PRO A 10 21.72 -2.43 0.79
CA PRO A 10 20.51 -3.24 0.73
C PRO A 10 19.38 -2.77 1.66
N VAL A 11 19.70 -1.97 2.68
CA VAL A 11 18.75 -1.42 3.67
C VAL A 11 17.87 -0.28 3.10
N VAL A 12 18.15 0.20 1.89
CA VAL A 12 17.38 1.31 1.28
C VAL A 12 16.33 0.74 0.34
N ASP A 13 15.05 0.97 0.64
CA ASP A 13 13.93 0.52 -0.20
C ASP A 13 13.83 1.27 -1.54
N GLY A 14 14.30 2.52 -1.54
CA GLY A 14 14.27 3.41 -2.69
C GLY A 14 15.38 3.15 -3.72
N GLY A 15 15.41 4.00 -4.74
CA GLY A 15 16.44 4.00 -5.77
C GLY A 15 16.96 5.40 -6.02
N SER A 16 18.18 5.51 -6.53
CA SER A 16 18.76 6.81 -6.90
C SER A 16 17.98 7.40 -8.08
N MET A 17 17.47 8.63 -7.92
CA MET A 17 16.85 9.38 -9.01
C MET A 17 17.85 10.15 -9.87
N ARG A 18 19.16 10.08 -9.57
CA ARG A 18 20.19 10.88 -10.25
C ARG A 18 20.12 10.70 -11.77
N GLU A 19 20.11 9.47 -12.25
CA GLU A 19 20.08 9.19 -13.69
C GLU A 19 18.79 9.77 -14.30
N ALA A 20 17.62 9.47 -13.72
CA ALA A 20 16.34 9.99 -14.20
C ALA A 20 16.20 11.53 -14.16
N LEU A 21 17.01 12.24 -13.36
CA LEU A 21 16.99 13.70 -13.28
C LEU A 21 17.91 14.37 -14.30
N PHE A 22 18.99 13.72 -14.69
CA PHE A 22 20.03 14.30 -15.55
C PHE A 22 20.13 13.67 -16.94
N ASP A 23 19.48 12.52 -17.12
CA ASP A 23 19.41 11.79 -18.38
C ASP A 23 17.93 11.44 -18.66
N PRO A 24 17.28 12.10 -19.64
CA PRO A 24 15.89 11.83 -19.99
C PRO A 24 15.67 10.41 -20.54
N ASP A 25 16.75 9.72 -20.96
CA ASP A 25 16.70 8.36 -21.50
C ASP A 25 17.05 7.28 -20.46
N ALA A 26 17.34 7.66 -19.21
CA ALA A 26 17.75 6.76 -18.12
C ALA A 26 16.74 5.67 -17.74
N GLY A 27 15.51 5.74 -18.27
CA GLY A 27 14.48 4.74 -18.05
C GLY A 27 14.01 4.69 -16.59
N ARG A 28 13.83 3.47 -16.04
CA ARG A 28 13.24 3.27 -14.71
C ARG A 28 14.31 3.26 -13.63
N VAL A 29 14.06 4.01 -12.55
CA VAL A 29 14.86 3.96 -11.32
C VAL A 29 14.87 2.53 -10.76
N LYS A 30 16.07 1.94 -10.65
CA LYS A 30 16.29 0.62 -10.04
C LYS A 30 16.07 0.71 -8.53
N ARG A 31 15.29 -0.22 -7.97
CA ARG A 31 14.91 -0.31 -6.56
C ARG A 31 15.02 -1.77 -6.09
N ASN A 32 15.00 -1.99 -4.78
CA ASN A 32 15.02 -3.34 -4.20
C ASN A 32 13.68 -4.07 -4.37
N PHE A 33 12.58 -3.31 -4.50
CA PHE A 33 11.25 -3.82 -4.80
C PHE A 33 10.84 -3.37 -6.21
N GLU A 34 10.19 -4.27 -6.94
CA GLU A 34 9.76 -4.01 -8.32
C GLU A 34 8.62 -2.97 -8.39
N GLY A 35 7.70 -3.03 -7.42
CA GLY A 35 6.60 -2.10 -7.26
C GLY A 35 6.82 -1.07 -6.15
N LEU A 36 5.87 -0.15 -6.03
CA LEU A 36 5.77 0.78 -4.90
C LEU A 36 4.73 0.25 -3.92
N PHE A 37 5.06 0.20 -2.63
CA PHE A 37 4.12 -0.16 -1.58
C PHE A 37 3.97 0.98 -0.58
N PHE A 38 2.77 1.08 -0.02
CA PHE A 38 2.39 2.06 0.99
C PHE A 38 1.72 1.30 2.13
N HIS A 39 2.02 1.66 3.37
CA HIS A 39 1.54 0.93 4.52
C HIS A 39 1.16 1.86 5.68
N VAL A 40 -0.07 1.68 6.17
CA VAL A 40 -0.60 2.30 7.38
C VAL A 40 -1.05 1.16 8.31
N GLY A 41 -0.15 0.72 9.18
CA GLY A 41 -0.36 -0.44 10.07
C GLY A 41 -1.18 -0.15 11.34
N ARG A 42 -1.73 1.06 11.50
CA ARG A 42 -2.47 1.45 12.70
C ARG A 42 -3.56 2.46 12.41
N TYR A 43 -4.54 2.54 13.30
CA TYR A 43 -5.50 3.65 13.32
C TYR A 43 -4.79 4.95 13.71
N PHE A 44 -5.13 6.04 13.02
CA PHE A 44 -4.70 7.37 13.42
C PHE A 44 -5.79 8.07 14.21
N ARG A 45 -5.51 8.38 15.47
CA ARG A 45 -6.46 9.09 16.35
C ARG A 45 -6.73 10.49 15.78
N GLY A 46 -7.99 10.80 15.48
CA GLY A 46 -8.41 12.08 14.89
C GLY A 46 -8.63 12.07 13.38
N TYR A 47 -8.20 11.02 12.67
CA TYR A 47 -8.50 10.83 11.25
C TYR A 47 -9.25 9.50 11.10
N PHE A 48 -10.36 9.46 10.36
CA PHE A 48 -11.14 8.24 10.11
C PHE A 48 -10.42 7.29 9.14
N VAL A 49 -9.16 6.97 9.43
CA VAL A 49 -8.28 6.11 8.62
C VAL A 49 -8.24 4.73 9.25
N THR A 50 -8.79 3.77 8.53
CA THR A 50 -8.64 2.34 8.77
C THR A 50 -7.23 1.90 8.38
N PRO A 51 -6.62 0.95 9.09
CA PRO A 51 -5.35 0.38 8.67
C PRO A 51 -5.46 -0.21 7.27
N HIS A 52 -4.53 0.15 6.40
CA HIS A 52 -4.53 -0.28 5.01
C HIS A 52 -3.14 -0.28 4.41
N SER A 53 -3.00 -1.02 3.32
CA SER A 53 -1.81 -1.08 2.49
C SER A 53 -2.18 -0.95 1.02
N ALA A 54 -1.27 -0.42 0.22
CA ALA A 54 -1.43 -0.37 -1.23
C ALA A 54 -0.16 -0.84 -1.93
N TYR A 55 -0.31 -1.46 -3.11
CA TYR A 55 0.78 -1.90 -3.96
C TYR A 55 0.55 -1.50 -5.40
N LEU A 56 1.53 -0.83 -6.00
CA LEU A 56 1.53 -0.44 -7.41
C LEU A 56 2.61 -1.24 -8.13
N LEU A 57 2.19 -2.04 -9.11
CA LEU A 57 3.08 -2.84 -9.95
C LEU A 57 2.59 -2.82 -11.40
N GLY A 58 3.45 -2.30 -12.28
CA GLY A 58 3.07 -2.06 -13.68
C GLY A 58 1.87 -1.12 -13.76
N ASP A 59 0.84 -1.53 -14.48
CA ASP A 59 -0.38 -0.75 -14.68
C ASP A 59 -1.39 -0.93 -13.52
N TYR A 60 -1.12 -1.81 -12.55
CA TYR A 60 -2.09 -2.19 -11.53
C TYR A 60 -1.81 -1.59 -10.16
N LYS A 61 -2.88 -1.21 -9.47
CA LYS A 61 -2.89 -0.88 -8.05
C LYS A 61 -3.78 -1.86 -7.30
N PHE A 62 -3.23 -2.45 -6.24
CA PHE A 62 -3.96 -3.26 -5.27
C PHE A 62 -4.05 -2.51 -3.94
N ILE A 63 -5.21 -2.57 -3.27
CA ILE A 63 -5.45 -1.97 -1.96
C ILE A 63 -6.01 -3.05 -1.03
N LEU A 64 -5.46 -3.15 0.17
CA LEU A 64 -5.90 -4.02 1.25
C LEU A 64 -6.23 -3.16 2.47
N GLU A 65 -7.49 -3.13 2.87
CA GLU A 65 -7.93 -2.60 4.16
C GLU A 65 -8.12 -3.77 5.13
N TYR A 66 -7.45 -3.74 6.29
CA TYR A 66 -7.37 -4.89 7.19
C TYR A 66 -8.62 -5.08 8.06
N ASP A 67 -9.27 -3.97 8.42
CA ASP A 67 -10.49 -3.96 9.22
C ASP A 67 -11.55 -3.13 8.50
N SER A 68 -12.56 -3.83 7.96
CA SER A 68 -13.67 -3.17 7.34
C SER A 68 -14.95 -3.26 8.14
N LYS A 69 -15.59 -2.09 8.30
CA LYS A 69 -16.81 -1.88 9.08
C LYS A 69 -18.01 -2.69 8.59
N ASP A 70 -18.04 -3.08 7.33
CA ASP A 70 -19.23 -3.72 6.75
C ASP A 70 -19.39 -5.16 7.23
N ASN A 71 -18.27 -5.90 7.41
CA ASN A 71 -18.31 -7.35 7.66
C ASN A 71 -17.30 -7.84 8.72
N GLY A 72 -16.54 -6.96 9.38
CA GLY A 72 -15.48 -7.34 10.33
C GLY A 72 -14.28 -8.07 9.68
N GLY A 73 -14.13 -7.93 8.37
CA GLY A 73 -13.09 -8.59 7.59
C GLY A 73 -12.39 -7.63 6.63
N ALA A 74 -11.30 -8.11 6.02
CA ALA A 74 -10.49 -7.31 5.13
C ALA A 74 -11.20 -6.99 3.79
N LYS A 75 -11.16 -5.72 3.37
CA LYS A 75 -11.61 -5.29 2.04
C LYS A 75 -10.44 -5.18 1.08
N ARG A 76 -10.70 -5.50 -0.19
CA ARG A 76 -9.71 -5.54 -1.25
C ARG A 76 -10.23 -4.84 -2.49
N TRP A 77 -9.33 -4.13 -3.16
CA TRP A 77 -9.59 -3.52 -4.45
C TRP A 77 -8.42 -3.74 -5.39
N LEU A 78 -8.75 -3.91 -6.67
CA LEU A 78 -7.79 -3.98 -7.76
C LEU A 78 -8.22 -3.01 -8.85
N TYR A 79 -7.29 -2.16 -9.29
CA TYR A 79 -7.51 -1.18 -10.34
C TYR A 79 -6.43 -1.29 -11.41
N ASN A 80 -6.79 -1.04 -12.66
CA ASN A 80 -5.84 -0.82 -13.76
C ASN A 80 -5.73 0.69 -13.98
N LEU A 81 -4.64 1.30 -13.54
CA LEU A 81 -4.41 2.74 -13.59
C LEU A 81 -4.10 3.27 -15.00
N LYS A 82 -3.72 2.40 -15.94
CA LYS A 82 -3.50 2.79 -17.34
C LYS A 82 -4.81 3.18 -18.01
N ASP A 83 -5.86 2.40 -17.75
CA ASP A 83 -7.18 2.60 -18.35
C ASP A 83 -8.16 3.32 -17.40
N ASP A 84 -7.90 3.28 -16.09
CA ASP A 84 -8.75 3.83 -15.05
C ASP A 84 -7.94 4.52 -13.94
N ILE A 85 -7.30 5.64 -14.30
CA ILE A 85 -6.54 6.49 -13.38
C ILE A 85 -7.40 7.04 -12.21
N GLY A 86 -8.72 7.06 -12.38
CA GLY A 86 -9.67 7.51 -11.36
C GLY A 86 -10.08 6.43 -10.35
N GLU A 87 -9.57 5.20 -10.47
CA GLU A 87 -9.86 4.09 -9.55
C GLU A 87 -11.37 3.81 -9.40
N LYS A 88 -12.12 3.87 -10.51
CA LYS A 88 -13.59 3.77 -10.49
C LYS A 88 -14.10 2.34 -10.60
N ASN A 89 -13.35 1.47 -11.27
CA ASN A 89 -13.79 0.12 -11.62
C ASN A 89 -12.97 -0.91 -10.84
N ASN A 90 -13.57 -1.50 -9.82
CA ASN A 90 -12.93 -2.55 -9.04
C ASN A 90 -12.90 -3.87 -9.83
N LEU A 91 -11.70 -4.37 -10.11
CA LEU A 91 -11.43 -5.57 -10.92
C LEU A 91 -11.30 -6.86 -10.11
N MET A 92 -11.54 -6.84 -8.79
CA MET A 92 -11.41 -8.03 -7.94
C MET A 92 -12.20 -9.25 -8.44
N ALA A 93 -13.43 -9.03 -8.91
CA ALA A 93 -14.30 -10.11 -9.38
C ALA A 93 -13.95 -10.59 -10.81
N SER A 94 -13.47 -9.69 -11.66
CA SER A 94 -13.16 -9.99 -13.07
C SER A 94 -11.72 -10.50 -13.26
N MET A 95 -10.80 -10.19 -12.35
CA MET A 95 -9.39 -10.59 -12.41
C MET A 95 -8.88 -11.21 -11.09
N PRO A 96 -9.49 -12.30 -10.60
CA PRO A 96 -9.16 -12.87 -9.28
C PRO A 96 -7.71 -13.39 -9.19
N GLU A 97 -7.18 -13.94 -10.28
CA GLU A 97 -5.79 -14.42 -10.32
C GLU A 97 -4.78 -13.27 -10.17
N LYS A 98 -5.04 -12.16 -10.86
CA LYS A 98 -4.20 -10.95 -10.76
C LYS A 98 -4.30 -10.32 -9.38
N ALA A 99 -5.49 -10.30 -8.78
CA ALA A 99 -5.67 -9.83 -7.40
C ALA A 99 -4.83 -10.66 -6.42
N ALA A 100 -4.87 -12.00 -6.54
CA ALA A 100 -4.09 -12.89 -5.68
C ALA A 100 -2.57 -12.74 -5.89
N GLU A 101 -2.12 -12.52 -7.13
CA GLU A 101 -0.72 -12.19 -7.45
C GLU A 101 -0.27 -10.91 -6.74
N MET A 102 -1.06 -9.84 -6.88
CA MET A 102 -0.77 -8.54 -6.28
C MET A 102 -0.78 -8.59 -4.74
N GLU A 103 -1.73 -9.32 -4.15
CA GLU A 103 -1.78 -9.52 -2.70
C GLU A 103 -0.54 -10.26 -2.18
N ARG A 104 -0.13 -11.34 -2.84
CA ARG A 104 1.10 -12.07 -2.48
C ARG A 104 2.35 -11.18 -2.61
N ALA A 105 2.43 -10.38 -3.66
CA ALA A 105 3.54 -9.46 -3.87
C ALA A 105 3.60 -8.37 -2.79
N LEU A 106 2.46 -7.78 -2.44
CA LEU A 106 2.35 -6.83 -1.34
C LEU A 106 2.80 -7.45 -0.01
N MET A 107 2.27 -8.61 0.36
CA MET A 107 2.61 -9.28 1.61
C MET A 107 4.10 -9.64 1.69
N LYS A 108 4.70 -10.05 0.56
CA LYS A 108 6.14 -10.27 0.48
C LYS A 108 6.94 -8.99 0.77
N CYS A 109 6.52 -7.84 0.26
CA CYS A 109 7.17 -6.56 0.55
C CYS A 109 7.06 -6.20 2.03
N LEU A 110 5.85 -6.31 2.60
CA LEU A 110 5.60 -5.99 4.01
C LEU A 110 6.41 -6.88 4.97
N HIS A 111 6.48 -8.19 4.71
CA HIS A 111 7.31 -9.09 5.52
C HIS A 111 8.81 -8.82 5.37
N ALA A 112 9.26 -8.43 4.18
CA ALA A 112 10.68 -8.15 3.94
C ALA A 112 11.19 -6.94 4.75
N VAL A 113 10.30 -6.00 5.10
CA VAL A 113 10.63 -4.81 5.90
C VAL A 113 10.15 -4.90 7.35
N ASP A 114 9.71 -6.09 7.80
CA ASP A 114 9.20 -6.33 9.14
C ASP A 114 8.07 -5.35 9.55
N ALA A 115 7.13 -5.11 8.62
CA ALA A 115 6.03 -4.17 8.85
C ALA A 115 5.04 -4.71 9.90
N GLU A 116 4.53 -3.81 10.74
CA GLU A 116 3.46 -4.11 11.70
C GLU A 116 2.12 -4.32 10.98
N ILE A 117 1.67 -5.57 10.85
CA ILE A 117 0.41 -5.91 10.19
C ILE A 117 -0.71 -6.04 11.24
N PRO A 118 -1.76 -5.20 11.18
CA PRO A 118 -2.88 -5.30 12.11
C PRO A 118 -3.60 -6.64 11.96
N ALA A 119 -3.80 -7.32 13.09
CA ALA A 119 -4.71 -8.46 13.18
C ALA A 119 -6.13 -7.97 13.53
N PRO A 120 -7.18 -8.64 13.03
CA PRO A 120 -8.53 -8.42 13.54
C PRO A 120 -8.55 -8.64 15.05
N HIS A 121 -9.11 -7.69 15.81
CA HIS A 121 -9.24 -7.86 17.25
C HIS A 121 -10.35 -8.92 17.52
N PRO A 122 -10.07 -10.02 18.25
CA PRO A 122 -11.00 -11.14 18.39
C PRO A 122 -12.35 -10.77 19.01
N ASP A 123 -12.37 -9.75 19.88
CA ASP A 123 -13.58 -9.26 20.55
C ASP A 123 -14.27 -8.07 19.84
N TYR A 124 -13.88 -7.76 18.59
CA TYR A 124 -14.44 -6.60 17.89
C TYR A 124 -15.88 -6.87 17.41
N SER A 125 -16.85 -6.39 18.20
CA SER A 125 -18.29 -6.51 17.95
C SER A 125 -18.85 -5.60 16.84
N GLY A 126 -18.00 -5.06 15.96
CA GLY A 126 -18.39 -4.14 14.89
C GLY A 126 -18.78 -2.73 15.35
N LYS A 127 -18.67 -2.44 16.65
CA LYS A 127 -18.86 -1.09 17.20
C LYS A 127 -17.52 -0.39 17.27
N ASN A 128 -17.39 0.71 16.53
CA ASN A 128 -16.27 1.63 16.70
C ASN A 128 -16.23 2.07 18.18
N PRO A 129 -15.16 1.80 18.95
CA PRO A 129 -15.04 2.32 20.31
C PRO A 129 -14.94 3.85 20.34
N TYR A 130 -14.78 4.49 19.16
CA TYR A 130 -14.89 5.92 19.00
C TYR A 130 -16.35 6.37 19.04
N VAL A 131 -16.75 6.87 20.21
CA VAL A 131 -17.84 7.84 20.33
C VAL A 131 -17.31 9.15 19.74
N PRO A 132 -17.97 9.77 18.74
CA PRO A 132 -17.61 11.12 18.33
C PRO A 132 -17.68 12.02 19.56
N ILE A 133 -16.59 12.72 19.88
CA ILE A 133 -16.63 13.78 20.89
C ILE A 133 -17.50 14.87 20.28
N ALA A 134 -18.75 14.96 20.73
CA ALA A 134 -19.63 16.05 20.36
C ALA A 134 -19.11 17.32 21.02
N GLY A 135 -18.75 18.32 20.19
CA GLY A 135 -18.42 19.67 20.64
C GLY A 135 -16.96 19.82 21.08
N ASP A 136 -16.18 20.49 20.24
CA ASP A 136 -15.63 21.83 20.55
C ASP A 136 -14.72 22.24 19.37
N PHE A 137 -15.33 22.95 18.42
CA PHE A 137 -14.63 23.84 17.49
C PHE A 137 -14.72 25.26 18.05
#